data_AF-A0A674AVR0-F1
#
_entry.id   AF-A0A674AVR0-F1
#
_cell.length_a   1.000
_cell.length_b   1.000
_cell.length_c   1.000
_cell.angle_alpha   90.00
_cell.angle_beta   90.00
_cell.angle_gamma   90.00
#
_symmetry.space_group_name_H-M   'P 1'
#
loop_
_entity.id
_entity.type
_entity.pdbx_description
1 polymer ?
#
loop_
_entity_poly.entity_id
_entity_poly.type
_entity_poly.pdbx_seq_one_letter_code
_entity_poly.pdbx_strand_id
1 'polypeptide(L)'
;MLLLEVISGERLAKPERGKMRVHKISNVNKALHYITSKGVKLVSIGAEEIVDGNAKMTLGMIWTIILRFAIQDISVEETSAKEGLLLWCQRKTAPYKNVNIQNFHISWKDGLGFCALIHRHRPELIDYGKLRKDDPMTNLNTAFDVAEKYLDIPKMLDAEDIVGTARPDEKAIMTYVSSFYHAFSGAQKVFQDATLPLLLTSLHQSPGWVPVFRSVRPSHLTLLYLVHRIASPPQGTHSYRQLPIY
;
A
#
# COMPACT_ATOMS: atom_id res chain seq x y z
N MET A 1 -12.21 6.35 12.15
CA MET A 1 -11.22 6.91 13.10
C MET A 1 -10.10 5.93 13.41
N LEU A 2 -10.38 4.66 13.75
CA LEU A 2 -9.33 3.66 14.00
C LEU A 2 -8.29 3.53 12.88
N LEU A 3 -8.72 3.56 11.62
CA LEU A 3 -7.79 3.58 10.48
C LEU A 3 -6.77 4.72 10.64
N LEU A 4 -7.24 5.96 10.83
CA LEU A 4 -6.38 7.13 10.99
C LEU A 4 -5.39 7.00 12.16
N GLU A 5 -5.80 6.39 13.26
CA GLU A 5 -4.90 6.14 14.40
C GLU A 5 -3.79 5.15 14.04
N VAL A 6 -4.16 4.06 13.35
CA VAL A 6 -3.19 3.04 12.91
C VAL A 6 -2.21 3.62 11.91
N ILE A 7 -2.67 4.45 10.97
CA ILE A 7 -1.82 4.95 9.88
C ILE A 7 -0.87 6.06 10.30
N SER A 8 -1.23 6.83 11.32
CA SER A 8 -0.37 7.89 11.83
C SER A 8 0.43 7.49 13.07
N GLY A 9 0.05 6.41 13.74
CA GLY A 9 0.56 6.06 15.07
C GLY A 9 0.08 7.00 16.19
N GLU A 10 -0.86 7.90 15.90
CA GLU A 10 -1.37 8.89 16.87
C GLU A 10 -2.74 8.47 17.42
N ARG A 11 -2.99 8.80 18.69
CA ARG A 11 -4.31 8.61 19.29
C ARG A 11 -5.22 9.76 18.92
N LEU A 12 -6.41 9.43 18.41
CA LEU A 12 -7.43 10.41 18.05
C LEU A 12 -8.43 10.59 19.19
N ALA A 13 -9.22 11.67 19.13
CA ALA A 13 -10.31 11.88 20.06
C ALA A 13 -11.30 10.71 20.03
N LYS A 14 -11.83 10.35 21.21
CA LYS A 14 -12.75 9.21 21.32
C LYS A 14 -13.99 9.42 20.44
N PRO A 15 -14.42 8.40 19.68
CA PRO A 15 -15.67 8.46 18.93
C PRO A 15 -16.87 8.61 19.86
N GLU A 16 -17.85 9.38 19.41
CA GLU A 16 -19.18 9.36 19.99
C GLU A 16 -19.80 7.98 19.80
N ARG A 17 -20.33 7.44 20.90
CA ARG A 17 -20.98 6.15 20.93
C ARG A 17 -22.48 6.37 20.71
N GLY A 18 -22.93 6.19 19.48
CA GLY A 18 -24.33 6.28 19.14
C GLY A 18 -24.64 5.83 17.72
N LYS A 19 -25.87 5.33 17.51
CA LYS A 19 -26.28 4.73 16.22
C LYS A 19 -26.93 5.74 15.26
N MET A 20 -27.43 6.87 15.76
CA MET A 20 -28.06 7.91 14.96
C MET A 20 -27.10 8.54 13.94
N ARG A 21 -27.66 9.02 12.82
CA ARG A 21 -26.91 9.69 11.73
C ARG A 21 -26.04 10.84 12.25
N VAL A 22 -26.56 11.66 13.17
CA VAL A 22 -25.81 12.79 13.75
C VAL A 22 -24.51 12.36 14.44
N HIS A 23 -24.50 11.22 15.15
CA HIS A 23 -23.28 10.70 15.77
C HIS A 23 -22.26 10.22 14.71
N LYS A 24 -22.74 9.62 13.61
CA LYS A 24 -21.88 9.23 12.49
C LYS A 24 -21.24 10.46 11.85
N ILE A 25 -22.01 11.52 11.62
CA ILE A 25 -21.51 12.79 11.07
C ILE A 25 -20.46 13.41 12.00
N SER A 26 -20.73 13.48 13.32
CA SER A 26 -19.75 13.98 14.29
C SER A 26 -18.43 13.19 14.24
N ASN A 27 -18.52 11.85 14.19
CA ASN A 27 -17.34 10.99 14.11
C ASN A 27 -16.57 11.15 12.79
N VAL A 28 -17.25 11.36 11.66
CA VAL A 28 -16.59 11.64 10.39
C VAL A 28 -15.96 13.03 10.39
N ASN A 29 -16.63 14.05 10.93
CA ASN A 29 -16.04 15.40 11.06
C ASN A 29 -14.76 15.39 11.89
N LYS A 30 -14.71 14.66 13.01
CA LYS A 30 -13.47 14.46 13.78
C LYS A 30 -12.35 13.85 12.92
N ALA A 31 -12.68 12.86 12.08
CA ALA A 31 -11.73 12.25 11.14
C ALA A 31 -11.27 13.24 10.07
N LEU A 32 -12.18 14.01 9.46
CA LEU A 32 -11.86 15.00 8.43
C LEU A 32 -10.99 16.14 8.99
N HIS A 33 -11.30 16.64 10.18
CA HIS A 33 -10.46 17.63 10.86
C HIS A 33 -9.03 17.13 11.08
N TYR A 34 -8.89 15.88 11.54
CA TYR A 34 -7.59 15.26 11.69
C TYR A 34 -6.84 15.16 10.35
N ILE A 35 -7.49 14.68 9.30
CA ILE A 35 -6.90 14.59 7.95
C ILE A 35 -6.41 15.97 7.47
N THR A 36 -7.23 17.02 7.63
CA THR A 36 -6.86 18.39 7.28
C THR A 36 -5.67 18.89 8.10
N SER A 37 -5.60 18.55 9.40
CA SER A 37 -4.46 18.92 10.26
C SER A 37 -3.12 18.32 9.81
N LYS A 38 -3.15 17.22 9.04
CA LYS A 38 -1.96 16.61 8.44
C LYS A 38 -1.58 17.21 7.08
N GLY A 39 -2.23 18.30 6.67
CA GLY A 39 -1.92 19.03 5.44
C GLY A 39 -2.66 18.52 4.21
N VAL A 40 -3.71 17.72 4.38
CA VAL A 40 -4.55 17.24 3.27
C VAL A 40 -5.63 18.26 2.93
N LYS A 41 -5.75 18.62 1.65
CA LYS A 41 -6.83 19.47 1.15
C LYS A 41 -8.04 18.62 0.77
N LEU A 42 -9.14 18.77 1.51
CA LEU A 42 -10.41 18.09 1.26
C LEU A 42 -11.30 18.95 0.35
N VAL A 43 -11.11 18.86 -0.97
CA VAL A 43 -11.95 19.58 -1.94
C VAL A 43 -13.25 18.80 -2.15
N SER A 44 -14.38 19.40 -1.79
CA SER A 44 -15.73 18.83 -1.98
C SER A 44 -16.03 17.53 -1.22
N ILE A 45 -15.31 17.25 -0.13
CA ILE A 45 -15.54 16.08 0.74
C ILE A 45 -16.12 16.57 2.07
N GLY A 46 -17.43 16.40 2.26
CA GLY A 46 -18.15 16.65 3.51
C GLY A 46 -18.46 15.37 4.29
N ALA A 47 -18.74 15.48 5.58
CA ALA A 47 -19.06 14.30 6.41
C ALA A 47 -20.39 13.65 6.01
N GLU A 48 -21.35 14.45 5.56
CA GLU A 48 -22.65 14.04 5.05
C GLU A 48 -22.50 13.07 3.87
N GLU A 49 -21.68 13.43 2.89
CA GLU A 49 -21.40 12.62 1.70
C GLU A 49 -20.86 11.23 2.07
N ILE A 50 -20.00 11.16 3.09
CA ILE A 50 -19.43 9.90 3.56
C ILE A 50 -20.47 9.08 4.34
N VAL A 51 -21.26 9.72 5.21
CA VAL A 51 -22.26 9.04 6.04
C VAL A 51 -23.43 8.52 5.21
N ASP A 52 -23.81 9.26 4.16
CA ASP A 52 -24.91 8.91 3.27
C ASP A 52 -24.47 7.94 2.14
N GLY A 53 -23.18 7.57 2.12
CA GLY A 53 -22.68 6.52 1.24
C GLY A 53 -22.38 6.98 -0.19
N ASN A 54 -22.02 8.26 -0.40
CA ASN A 54 -21.54 8.73 -1.69
C ASN A 54 -20.20 8.06 -2.01
N ALA A 55 -20.24 7.04 -2.86
CA ALA A 55 -19.08 6.23 -3.24
C ALA A 55 -17.96 7.09 -3.85
N LYS A 56 -18.29 8.07 -4.69
CA LYS A 56 -17.32 8.95 -5.34
C LYS A 56 -16.54 9.78 -4.31
N MET A 57 -17.23 10.38 -3.35
CA MET A 57 -16.59 11.18 -2.30
C MET A 57 -15.82 10.31 -1.32
N THR A 58 -16.34 9.12 -1.02
CA THR A 58 -15.66 8.15 -0.15
C THR A 58 -14.35 7.67 -0.77
N LEU A 59 -14.35 7.29 -2.05
CA LEU A 59 -13.14 6.91 -2.78
C LEU A 59 -12.16 8.09 -2.91
N GLY A 60 -12.69 9.31 -3.13
CA GLY A 60 -11.89 10.53 -3.12
C GLY A 60 -11.16 10.74 -1.79
N MET A 61 -11.86 10.59 -0.66
CA MET A 61 -11.28 10.71 0.69
C MET A 61 -10.25 9.61 0.96
N ILE A 62 -10.54 8.36 0.60
CA ILE A 62 -9.61 7.25 0.78
C ILE A 62 -8.32 7.52 -0.01
N TRP A 63 -8.43 7.99 -1.25
CA TRP A 63 -7.28 8.33 -2.08
C TRP A 63 -6.42 9.43 -1.45
N THR A 64 -7.01 10.50 -0.91
CA THR A 64 -6.21 11.57 -0.29
C THR A 64 -5.44 11.08 0.93
N ILE A 65 -6.01 10.14 1.69
CA ILE A 65 -5.33 9.46 2.79
C ILE A 65 -4.15 8.62 2.27
N ILE A 66 -4.35 7.76 1.26
CA ILE A 66 -3.26 6.97 0.66
C ILE A 66 -2.15 7.89 0.18
N LEU A 67 -2.51 8.92 -0.60
CA LEU A 67 -1.56 9.86 -1.15
C LEU A 67 -0.72 10.49 -0.05
N ARG A 68 -1.35 10.99 1.03
CA ARG A 68 -0.65 11.69 2.10
C ARG A 68 0.26 10.79 2.94
N PHE A 69 -0.20 9.61 3.31
CA PHE A 69 0.47 8.76 4.30
C PHE A 69 1.35 7.69 3.67
N ALA A 70 1.07 7.24 2.45
CA ALA A 70 1.87 6.21 1.78
C ALA A 70 2.76 6.76 0.67
N ILE A 71 2.38 7.84 -0.01
CA ILE A 71 3.11 8.27 -1.22
C ILE A 71 3.84 9.59 -0.99
N GLN A 72 3.24 10.55 -0.28
CA GLN A 72 3.73 11.94 -0.24
C GLN A 72 5.16 12.08 0.33
N ASP A 73 5.55 11.21 1.26
CA ASP A 73 6.88 11.23 1.88
C ASP A 73 7.93 10.50 1.02
N ILE A 74 7.55 9.93 -0.13
CA ILE A 74 8.46 9.39 -1.14
C ILE A 74 9.01 10.57 -1.94
N SER A 75 10.12 11.14 -1.49
CA SER A 75 10.86 12.14 -2.26
C SER A 75 12.14 11.51 -2.81
N VAL A 76 12.31 11.60 -4.13
CA VAL A 76 13.58 11.30 -4.82
C VAL A 76 13.97 12.58 -5.55
N GLU A 77 15.11 13.16 -5.20
CA GLU A 77 15.68 14.33 -5.88
C GLU A 77 14.73 15.54 -5.94
N GLU A 78 14.06 15.84 -4.82
CA GLU A 78 13.19 17.04 -4.68
C GLU A 78 12.00 17.11 -5.65
N THR A 79 11.70 16.00 -6.34
CA THR A 79 10.52 15.90 -7.22
C THR A 79 9.23 15.69 -6.43
N SER A 80 8.08 15.93 -7.07
CA SER A 80 6.79 15.62 -6.45
C SER A 80 6.70 14.13 -6.12
N ALA A 81 5.93 13.75 -5.10
CA ALA A 81 5.89 12.37 -4.61
C ALA A 81 5.57 11.31 -5.69
N LYS A 82 4.67 11.65 -6.62
CA LYS A 82 4.33 10.80 -7.76
C LYS A 82 5.51 10.66 -8.72
N GLU A 83 6.19 11.75 -9.04
CA GLU A 83 7.37 11.75 -9.90
C GLU A 83 8.53 11.00 -9.25
N GLY A 84 8.73 11.17 -7.94
CA GLY A 84 9.73 10.43 -7.17
C GLY A 84 9.48 8.92 -7.19
N LEU A 85 8.23 8.48 -7.02
CA LEU A 85 7.87 7.06 -7.16
C LEU A 85 8.09 6.54 -8.59
N LEU A 86 7.74 7.34 -9.60
CA LEU A 86 7.93 6.98 -11.01
C LEU A 86 9.41 6.84 -11.35
N LEU A 87 10.22 7.81 -10.93
CA LEU A 87 11.67 7.83 -11.11
C LEU A 87 12.33 6.64 -10.43
N TRP A 88 11.88 6.29 -9.21
CA TRP A 88 12.35 5.07 -8.53
C TRP A 88 12.05 3.82 -9.36
N CYS A 89 10.83 3.68 -9.89
CA CYS A 89 10.49 2.54 -10.75
C CYS A 89 11.42 2.47 -11.97
N GLN A 90 11.55 3.58 -12.69
CA GLN A 90 12.40 3.68 -13.88
C GLN A 90 13.85 3.30 -13.60
N ARG A 91 14.43 3.77 -12.48
CA ARG A 91 15.80 3.43 -12.09
C ARG A 91 15.97 1.95 -11.78
N LYS A 92 15.02 1.35 -11.08
CA LYS A 92 15.07 -0.06 -10.72
C LYS A 92 14.85 -0.96 -11.94
N THR A 93 14.05 -0.53 -12.91
CA THR A 93 13.77 -1.30 -14.13
C THR A 93 14.68 -0.95 -15.32
N ALA A 94 15.56 0.06 -15.23
CA ALA A 94 16.44 0.48 -16.33
C ALA A 94 17.27 -0.66 -16.97
N PRO A 95 17.76 -1.68 -16.21
CA PRO A 95 18.49 -2.80 -16.81
C PRO A 95 17.62 -3.76 -17.66
N TYR A 96 16.28 -3.68 -17.59
CA TYR A 96 15.36 -4.62 -18.23
C TYR A 96 14.87 -4.06 -19.56
N LYS A 97 15.47 -4.50 -20.67
CA LYS A 97 15.20 -3.98 -22.03
C LYS A 97 13.74 -4.08 -22.48
N ASN A 98 12.98 -5.04 -21.93
CA ASN A 98 11.58 -5.25 -22.24
C ASN A 98 10.61 -4.45 -21.37
N VAL A 99 11.13 -3.59 -20.47
CA VAL A 99 10.34 -2.78 -19.54
C VAL A 99 10.59 -1.29 -19.79
N ASN A 100 9.51 -0.54 -19.96
CA ASN A 100 9.56 0.92 -20.12
C ASN A 100 8.43 1.57 -19.31
N ILE A 101 8.76 2.02 -18.10
CA ILE A 101 7.81 2.63 -17.17
C ILE A 101 7.74 4.14 -17.43
N GLN A 102 6.60 4.61 -17.95
CA GLN A 102 6.37 6.03 -18.25
C GLN A 102 5.18 6.62 -17.50
N ASN A 103 4.34 5.75 -16.92
CA ASN A 103 3.12 6.14 -16.22
C ASN A 103 2.71 5.03 -15.25
N PHE A 104 1.67 5.28 -14.45
CA PHE A 104 1.07 4.30 -13.56
C PHE A 104 -0.22 3.69 -14.13
N HIS A 105 -0.33 3.52 -15.45
CA HIS A 105 -1.48 2.84 -16.05
C HIS A 105 -1.04 1.78 -17.07
N ILE A 106 -0.74 2.19 -18.30
CA ILE A 106 -0.50 1.30 -19.44
C ILE A 106 0.87 0.64 -19.34
N SER A 107 1.88 1.33 -18.80
CA SER A 107 3.23 0.78 -18.62
C SER A 107 3.30 -0.45 -17.72
N TRP A 108 2.25 -0.74 -16.95
CA TRP A 108 2.19 -1.86 -15.99
C TRP A 108 1.30 -3.00 -16.48
N LYS A 109 0.57 -2.80 -17.58
CA LYS A 109 -0.47 -3.71 -18.07
C LYS A 109 0.09 -5.09 -18.48
N ASP A 110 1.33 -5.13 -18.96
CA ASP A 110 1.98 -6.40 -19.36
C ASP A 110 2.55 -7.20 -18.18
N GLY A 111 2.49 -6.67 -16.95
CA GLY A 111 2.99 -7.30 -15.74
C GLY A 111 4.51 -7.30 -15.57
N LEU A 112 5.28 -7.03 -16.63
CA LEU A 112 6.75 -7.10 -16.59
C LEU A 112 7.36 -6.07 -15.65
N GLY A 113 6.73 -4.89 -15.52
CA GLY A 113 7.14 -3.87 -14.56
C GLY A 113 7.16 -4.38 -13.11
N PHE A 114 6.12 -5.11 -12.69
CA PHE A 114 6.05 -5.67 -11.34
C PHE A 114 7.10 -6.77 -11.15
N CYS A 115 7.22 -7.69 -12.10
CA CYS A 115 8.23 -8.75 -12.06
C CYS A 115 9.66 -8.19 -12.01
N ALA A 116 9.95 -7.13 -12.77
CA ALA A 116 11.26 -6.50 -12.82
C ALA A 116 11.62 -5.82 -11.49
N LEU A 117 10.65 -5.17 -10.84
CA LEU A 117 10.84 -4.60 -9.50
C LEU A 117 11.22 -5.67 -8.47
N ILE A 118 10.52 -6.80 -8.47
CA ILE A 118 10.81 -7.91 -7.56
C ILE A 118 12.19 -8.50 -7.89
N HIS A 119 12.43 -8.91 -9.13
CA HIS A 119 13.69 -9.51 -9.56
C HIS A 119 14.90 -8.59 -9.32
N ARG A 120 14.73 -7.26 -9.41
CA ARG A 120 15.83 -6.31 -9.16
C ARG A 120 16.30 -6.32 -7.70
N HIS A 121 15.40 -6.58 -6.76
CA HIS A 121 15.70 -6.56 -5.32
C HIS A 121 15.89 -7.97 -4.74
N ARG A 122 15.25 -8.97 -5.34
CA ARG A 122 15.17 -10.36 -4.91
C ARG A 122 15.17 -11.27 -6.15
N PRO A 123 16.32 -11.41 -6.84
CA PRO A 123 16.40 -12.17 -8.09
C PRO A 123 16.05 -13.65 -7.92
N GLU A 124 16.20 -14.20 -6.73
CA GLU A 124 15.88 -15.58 -6.39
C GLU A 124 14.38 -15.91 -6.44
N LEU A 125 13.50 -14.90 -6.40
CA LEU A 125 12.05 -15.09 -6.29
C LEU A 125 11.34 -15.21 -7.64
N ILE A 126 11.95 -14.73 -8.73
CA ILE A 126 11.34 -14.74 -10.07
C ILE A 126 12.37 -15.17 -11.10
N ASP A 127 12.04 -16.21 -11.87
CA ASP A 127 12.80 -16.57 -13.08
C ASP A 127 12.39 -15.65 -14.24
N TYR A 128 13.01 -14.47 -14.29
CA TYR A 128 12.62 -13.41 -15.23
C TYR A 128 12.77 -13.82 -16.70
N GLY A 129 13.69 -14.75 -17.01
CA GLY A 129 13.95 -15.21 -18.37
C GLY A 129 12.77 -15.96 -19.00
N LYS A 130 11.85 -16.49 -18.20
CA LYS A 130 10.64 -17.18 -18.66
C LYS A 130 9.47 -16.26 -18.97
N LEU A 131 9.54 -15.00 -18.54
CA LEU A 131 8.44 -14.04 -18.67
C LEU A 131 8.37 -13.48 -20.09
N ARG A 132 7.15 -13.30 -20.60
CA ARG A 132 6.92 -12.80 -21.95
C ARG A 132 5.89 -11.70 -21.97
N LYS A 133 6.12 -10.67 -22.79
CA LYS A 133 5.23 -9.50 -22.88
C LYS A 133 3.83 -9.83 -23.40
N ASP A 134 3.70 -10.88 -24.21
CA ASP A 134 2.45 -11.37 -24.77
C ASP A 134 1.64 -12.26 -23.81
N ASP A 135 2.15 -12.51 -22.60
CA ASP A 135 1.46 -13.27 -21.55
C ASP A 135 1.27 -12.43 -20.26
N PRO A 136 0.46 -11.35 -20.34
CA PRO A 136 0.30 -10.42 -19.22
C PRO A 136 -0.37 -11.07 -18.00
N MET A 137 -1.28 -12.03 -18.22
CA MET A 137 -2.01 -12.72 -17.16
C MET A 137 -1.05 -13.49 -16.25
N THR A 138 -0.17 -14.31 -16.84
CA THR A 138 0.84 -15.07 -16.09
C THR A 138 1.82 -14.14 -15.40
N ASN A 139 2.29 -13.08 -16.06
CA ASN A 139 3.23 -12.14 -15.47
C ASN A 139 2.66 -11.45 -14.23
N LEU A 140 1.44 -10.93 -14.33
CA LEU A 140 0.76 -10.24 -13.23
C LEU A 140 0.53 -11.18 -12.04
N ASN A 141 -0.06 -12.36 -12.29
CA ASN A 141 -0.31 -13.34 -11.23
C ASN A 141 0.99 -13.82 -10.58
N THR A 142 2.05 -14.07 -11.36
CA THR A 142 3.38 -14.42 -10.81
C THR A 142 3.89 -13.34 -9.87
N ALA A 143 3.85 -12.07 -10.28
CA ALA A 143 4.31 -10.97 -9.43
C ALA A 143 3.47 -10.85 -8.16
N PHE A 144 2.14 -10.99 -8.26
CA PHE A 144 1.22 -10.80 -7.15
C PHE A 144 1.32 -11.95 -6.13
N ASP A 145 1.44 -13.19 -6.61
CA ASP A 145 1.65 -14.37 -5.77
C ASP A 145 2.98 -14.31 -5.02
N VAL A 146 4.06 -13.92 -5.72
CA VAL A 146 5.39 -13.79 -5.11
C VAL A 146 5.41 -12.66 -4.08
N ALA A 147 4.77 -11.53 -4.37
CA ALA A 147 4.68 -10.40 -3.47
C ALA A 147 3.95 -10.76 -2.16
N GLU A 148 2.83 -11.47 -2.26
CA GLU A 148 2.07 -11.93 -1.10
C GLU A 148 2.85 -12.96 -0.28
N LYS A 149 3.39 -13.99 -0.96
CA LYS A 149 4.00 -15.13 -0.27
C LYS A 149 5.34 -14.80 0.39
N TYR A 150 6.15 -13.93 -0.22
CA TYR A 150 7.54 -13.74 0.18
C TYR A 150 7.89 -12.31 0.61
N LEU A 151 7.08 -11.32 0.25
CA LEU A 151 7.35 -9.91 0.54
C LEU A 151 6.36 -9.28 1.54
N ASP A 152 5.37 -10.05 2.00
CA ASP A 152 4.27 -9.57 2.86
C ASP A 152 3.50 -8.39 2.23
N ILE A 153 3.44 -8.36 0.89
CA ILE A 153 2.68 -7.39 0.12
C ILE A 153 1.40 -8.08 -0.37
N PRO A 154 0.23 -7.74 0.18
CA PRO A 154 -1.01 -8.44 -0.15
C PRO A 154 -1.43 -8.15 -1.59
N LYS A 155 -2.19 -9.06 -2.19
CA LYS A 155 -2.77 -8.84 -3.53
C LYS A 155 -3.85 -7.76 -3.47
N MET A 156 -3.54 -6.59 -4.03
CA MET A 156 -4.45 -5.44 -4.08
C MET A 156 -4.96 -5.15 -5.48
N LEU A 157 -4.56 -5.94 -6.46
CA LEU A 157 -5.00 -5.81 -7.84
C LEU A 157 -5.33 -7.20 -8.35
N ASP A 158 -6.31 -7.24 -9.24
CA ASP A 158 -6.67 -8.43 -9.97
C ASP A 158 -6.08 -8.38 -11.39
N ALA A 159 -5.53 -9.51 -11.85
CA ALA A 159 -4.91 -9.58 -13.16
C ALA A 159 -5.95 -9.52 -14.30
N GLU A 160 -7.14 -10.12 -14.13
CA GLU A 160 -8.24 -10.06 -15.08
C GLU A 160 -8.71 -8.62 -15.27
N ASP A 161 -8.85 -7.87 -14.17
CA ASP A 161 -9.27 -6.46 -14.23
C ASP A 161 -8.26 -5.58 -14.99
N ILE A 162 -6.95 -5.79 -14.77
CA ILE A 162 -5.88 -5.04 -15.46
C ILE A 162 -5.83 -5.38 -16.95
N VAL A 163 -5.94 -6.67 -17.30
CA VAL A 163 -5.85 -7.13 -18.69
C VAL A 163 -7.10 -6.73 -19.48
N GLY A 164 -8.28 -6.88 -18.87
CA GLY A 164 -9.59 -6.61 -19.46
C GLY A 164 -9.87 -5.13 -19.70
N THR A 165 -9.23 -4.22 -18.96
CA THR A 165 -9.40 -2.78 -19.17
C THR A 165 -8.42 -2.21 -20.21
N ALA A 166 -8.88 -1.28 -21.04
CA ALA A 166 -8.01 -0.56 -21.98
C ALA A 166 -6.94 0.28 -21.27
N ARG A 167 -7.28 0.82 -20.10
CA ARG A 167 -6.40 1.67 -19.29
C ARG A 167 -6.61 1.36 -17.81
N PRO A 168 -5.63 0.68 -17.16
CA PRO A 168 -5.70 0.42 -15.72
C PRO A 168 -5.82 1.72 -14.92
N ASP A 169 -6.54 1.65 -13.79
CA ASP A 169 -6.71 2.82 -12.92
C ASP A 169 -5.38 3.25 -12.32
N GLU A 170 -5.05 4.52 -12.53
CA GLU A 170 -3.74 5.05 -12.17
C GLU A 170 -3.50 5.03 -10.65
N LYS A 171 -4.55 5.32 -9.88
CA LYS A 171 -4.47 5.38 -8.43
C LYS A 171 -4.28 3.99 -7.83
N ALA A 172 -4.97 3.00 -8.37
CA ALA A 172 -4.83 1.60 -7.97
C ALA A 172 -3.40 1.08 -8.21
N ILE A 173 -2.84 1.32 -9.39
CA ILE A 173 -1.46 0.94 -9.71
C ILE A 173 -0.46 1.70 -8.82
N MET A 174 -0.60 3.02 -8.66
CA MET A 174 0.26 3.81 -7.76
C MET A 174 0.23 3.27 -6.33
N THR A 175 -0.96 2.95 -5.81
CA THR A 175 -1.17 2.40 -4.48
C THR A 175 -0.39 1.09 -4.33
N TYR A 176 -0.52 0.19 -5.30
CA TYR A 176 0.17 -1.09 -5.23
C TYR A 176 1.69 -0.97 -5.38
N VAL A 177 2.17 -0.19 -6.36
CA VAL A 177 3.60 0.08 -6.56
C VAL A 177 4.24 0.75 -5.35
N SER A 178 3.52 1.62 -4.64
CA SER A 178 4.01 2.22 -3.38
C SER A 178 4.28 1.17 -2.29
N SER A 179 3.55 0.04 -2.30
CA SER A 179 3.80 -1.08 -1.38
C SER A 179 5.16 -1.71 -1.63
N PHE A 180 5.52 -1.92 -2.91
CA PHE A 180 6.84 -2.41 -3.30
C PHE A 180 7.93 -1.42 -2.92
N TYR A 181 7.71 -0.11 -3.12
CA TYR A 181 8.65 0.91 -2.70
C TYR A 181 8.96 0.82 -1.21
N HIS A 182 7.94 0.74 -0.35
CA HIS A 182 8.14 0.65 1.09
C HIS A 182 8.80 -0.65 1.53
N ALA A 183 8.40 -1.78 0.94
CA ALA A 183 9.00 -3.08 1.23
C ALA A 183 10.50 -3.11 0.90
N PHE A 184 10.91 -2.52 -0.22
CA PHE A 184 12.31 -2.54 -0.66
C PHE A 184 13.15 -1.37 -0.15
N SER A 185 12.59 -0.18 0.01
CA SER A 185 13.31 1.00 0.50
C SER A 185 13.43 1.01 2.02
N GLY A 186 12.45 0.45 2.73
CA GLY A 186 12.54 0.21 4.18
C GLY A 186 13.69 -0.74 4.53
N ALA A 187 13.93 -1.77 3.71
CA ALA A 187 15.10 -2.64 3.86
C ALA A 187 16.41 -1.85 3.69
N GLN A 188 16.52 -0.97 2.68
CA GLN A 188 17.73 -0.17 2.45
C GLN A 188 18.04 0.83 3.59
N LYS A 189 17.02 1.47 4.20
CA LYS A 189 17.23 2.35 5.36
C LYS A 189 17.79 1.59 6.57
N VAL A 190 17.33 0.36 6.83
CA VAL A 190 17.89 -0.50 7.90
C VAL A 190 19.35 -0.87 7.62
N PHE A 191 19.76 -1.02 6.36
CA PHE A 191 21.15 -1.27 5.97
C PHE A 191 22.03 -0.02 5.98
N GLN A 192 21.48 1.19 5.80
CA GLN A 192 22.21 2.46 5.90
C GLN A 192 22.34 2.96 7.35
N ASP A 193 21.35 2.71 8.21
CA ASP A 193 21.41 2.95 9.66
C ASP A 193 22.22 1.86 10.40
N ALA A 194 23.30 1.37 9.78
CA ALA A 194 24.15 0.29 10.27
C ALA A 194 24.99 0.68 11.49
N THR A 195 24.33 0.99 12.61
CA THR A 195 24.83 0.69 13.97
C THR A 195 24.44 -0.73 14.40
N LEU A 196 23.51 -1.38 13.70
CA LEU A 196 23.02 -2.73 14.03
C LEU A 196 23.96 -3.90 13.67
N PRO A 197 24.79 -3.87 12.59
CA PRO A 197 25.77 -4.95 12.36
C PRO A 197 26.83 -5.03 13.48
N LEU A 198 27.21 -3.89 14.06
CA LEU A 198 28.15 -3.83 15.20
C LEU A 198 27.50 -4.33 16.49
N LEU A 199 26.21 -4.05 16.72
CA LEU A 199 25.44 -4.59 17.85
C LEU A 199 25.20 -6.11 17.75
N LEU A 200 24.96 -6.64 16.54
CA LEU A 200 24.79 -8.08 16.32
C LEU A 200 26.08 -8.88 16.53
N THR A 201 27.24 -8.27 16.23
CA THR A 201 28.55 -8.89 16.49
C THR A 201 28.84 -8.95 18.01
N SER A 202 28.37 -7.98 18.77
CA SER A 202 28.50 -7.94 20.24
C SER A 202 27.53 -8.89 20.95
N LEU A 203 26.37 -9.19 20.36
CA LEU A 203 25.38 -10.13 20.89
C LEU A 203 25.73 -11.62 20.69
N HIS A 204 26.78 -11.95 19.92
CA HIS A 204 27.19 -13.34 19.66
C HIS A 204 28.08 -13.95 20.77
N GLN A 205 28.34 -13.22 21.87
CA GLN A 205 29.20 -13.68 22.97
C GLN A 205 28.50 -13.84 24.34
N SER A 206 27.16 -13.84 24.40
CA SER A 206 26.46 -14.05 25.67
C SER A 206 25.43 -15.18 25.56
N PRO A 207 25.59 -16.30 26.28
CA PRO A 207 24.63 -17.39 26.25
C PRO A 207 23.42 -17.03 27.12
N GLY A 208 22.22 -16.96 26.54
CA GLY A 208 20.99 -16.99 27.34
C GLY A 208 19.79 -16.15 26.93
N TRP A 209 19.74 -15.50 25.75
CA TRP A 209 18.59 -14.65 25.40
C TRP A 209 18.07 -14.86 23.99
N VAL A 210 17.15 -15.81 23.84
CA VAL A 210 16.15 -15.89 22.77
C VAL A 210 14.89 -16.39 23.47
N PRO A 211 13.81 -15.60 23.71
CA PRO A 211 13.02 -14.92 22.67
C PRO A 211 12.17 -13.69 23.13
N VAL A 212 12.49 -12.45 22.75
CA VAL A 212 11.56 -11.28 22.90
C VAL A 212 11.64 -10.34 21.69
N PHE A 213 11.60 -10.87 20.47
CA PHE A 213 11.43 -10.04 19.25
C PHE A 213 10.62 -10.75 18.15
N ARG A 214 9.55 -11.45 18.53
CA ARG A 214 8.56 -12.01 17.58
C ARG A 214 7.19 -11.35 17.63
N SER A 215 7.02 -10.28 18.39
CA SER A 215 5.73 -9.62 18.56
C SER A 215 5.89 -8.13 18.31
N VAL A 216 5.11 -7.63 17.36
CA VAL A 216 5.01 -6.23 16.89
C VAL A 216 6.02 -5.85 15.80
N ARG A 217 5.57 -5.94 14.54
CA ARG A 217 5.64 -4.83 13.57
C ARG A 217 4.57 -5.01 12.48
N PRO A 218 3.43 -4.31 12.59
CA PRO A 218 2.69 -3.79 11.44
C PRO A 218 2.75 -2.24 11.52
N SER A 219 2.83 -1.43 10.47
CA SER A 219 2.34 -1.62 9.11
C SER A 219 2.47 -0.32 8.31
N HIS A 220 3.02 -0.36 7.09
CA HIS A 220 2.48 0.39 5.95
C HIS A 220 1.72 -0.55 4.99
N LEU A 221 1.91 -1.87 5.09
CA LEU A 221 1.38 -2.88 4.17
C LEU A 221 -0.02 -3.39 4.58
N THR A 222 -0.28 -3.61 5.88
CA THR A 222 -1.64 -3.87 6.42
C THR A 222 -2.60 -2.70 6.16
N LEU A 223 -2.03 -1.52 5.95
CA LEU A 223 -2.68 -0.24 5.73
C LEU A 223 -3.27 -0.16 4.32
N LEU A 224 -2.49 -0.56 3.32
CA LEU A 224 -2.93 -0.64 1.93
C LEU A 224 -3.89 -1.82 1.73
N TYR A 225 -3.68 -2.94 2.44
CA TYR A 225 -4.65 -4.05 2.51
C TYR A 225 -6.05 -3.60 2.98
N LEU A 226 -6.10 -2.87 4.11
CA LEU A 226 -7.35 -2.36 4.68
C LEU A 226 -8.00 -1.34 3.74
N VAL A 227 -7.21 -0.48 3.11
CA VAL A 227 -7.71 0.52 2.16
C VAL A 227 -8.24 -0.13 0.88
N HIS A 228 -7.57 -1.14 0.32
CA HIS A 228 -8.06 -1.92 -0.82
C HIS A 228 -9.38 -2.64 -0.48
N ARG A 229 -9.47 -3.29 0.68
CA ARG A 229 -10.70 -3.97 1.11
C ARG A 229 -11.89 -3.01 1.34
N ILE A 230 -11.63 -1.73 1.63
CA ILE A 230 -12.67 -0.70 1.77
C ILE A 230 -13.05 -0.10 0.40
N ALA A 231 -12.09 0.03 -0.54
CA ALA A 231 -12.31 0.60 -1.86
C ALA A 231 -12.98 -0.37 -2.85
N SER A 232 -12.79 -1.67 -2.68
CA SER A 232 -13.39 -2.74 -3.50
C SER A 232 -14.17 -3.72 -2.63
N PRO A 233 -15.43 -3.40 -2.25
CA PRO A 233 -16.26 -4.36 -1.53
C PRO A 233 -16.51 -5.59 -2.43
N PRO A 234 -16.41 -6.82 -1.90
CA PRO A 234 -16.63 -8.02 -2.69
C PRO A 234 -18.04 -8.01 -3.29
N GLN A 235 -18.11 -8.14 -4.61
CA GLN A 235 -19.35 -8.43 -5.33
C GLN A 235 -19.84 -9.83 -4.89
N GLY A 236 -20.89 -9.88 -4.08
CA GLY A 236 -21.72 -11.09 -3.94
C GLY A 236 -21.25 -12.16 -2.95
N THR A 237 -21.97 -12.22 -1.83
CA THR A 237 -22.37 -13.42 -1.07
C THR A 237 -21.28 -14.39 -0.58
N HIS A 238 -21.03 -14.39 0.74
CA HIS A 238 -21.32 -15.56 1.59
C HIS A 238 -21.35 -15.17 3.08
N SER A 239 -22.37 -15.70 3.75
CA SER A 239 -22.74 -15.61 5.16
C SER A 239 -21.57 -15.48 6.14
N TYR A 240 -21.47 -14.34 6.82
CA TYR A 240 -20.79 -14.26 8.11
C TYR A 240 -21.81 -14.50 9.22
N ARG A 241 -21.79 -15.72 9.77
CA ARG A 241 -22.39 -16.02 11.07
C ARG A 241 -21.82 -15.04 12.10
N GLN A 242 -22.73 -14.41 12.84
CA GLN A 242 -22.44 -13.57 13.99
C GLN A 242 -21.58 -14.34 15.00
N LEU A 243 -20.47 -13.75 15.44
CA LEU A 243 -19.81 -14.14 16.68
C LEU A 243 -20.33 -13.23 17.81
N PRO A 244 -20.71 -13.79 18.97
CA PRO A 244 -21.26 -13.04 20.09
C PRO A 244 -20.14 -12.25 20.79
N ILE A 245 -20.44 -10.99 21.10
CA ILE A 245 -19.59 -10.11 21.90
C ILE A 245 -20.11 -10.20 23.33
N TYR A 246 -19.28 -10.70 24.25
CA TYR A 246 -19.34 -10.33 25.67
C TYR A 246 -18.26 -9.28 25.93
#